data_AF-A0A397S0S0-F1
#
_entry.id   AF-A0A397S0S0-F1
#
_cell.length_a   1.000
_cell.length_b   1.000
_cell.length_c   1.000
_cell.angle_alpha   90.00
_cell.angle_beta   90.00
_cell.angle_gamma   90.00
#
_symmetry.space_group_name_H-M   'P 1'
#
loop_
_entity.id
_entity.type
_entity.pdbx_description
1 polymer ?
#
loop_
_entity_poly.entity_id
_entity_poly.type
_entity_poly.pdbx_seq_one_letter_code
_entity_poly.pdbx_strand_id
1 'polypeptide(L)'
;MVVNRYGKFIFPKQKSILERVSACGDGVQVLGEKELEGYQLYIVEQWACDVIRRPYNTVIVFTGDPAHKVKACVVNIERGKIEHYPEKLKDLFDNLEKDNMTRPKDSDEGTIFVTNFSTFPSSLNTILVPGGDYETHKFEFFLNLNLRKAGCRGRSALSLKPPTDAQRDKFLQTYTVSDGIPFDYAVLELVKLVQISLYIYGFLQIDCTDGFLCNSTENALKEFQNKYCPDIDIRDNILDPMLVSVILRKIVSMRNKLNSLGYQVGKDPFSDPDLFLNGVASFQV
;
A
#
# COMPACT_ATOMS: atom_id res chain seq x y z
N MET A 1 -13.55 -23.06 0.77
CA MET A 1 -12.79 -24.25 1.25
C MET A 1 -12.38 -23.99 2.69
N VAL A 2 -12.39 -24.98 3.60
CA VAL A 2 -11.96 -24.76 4.99
C VAL A 2 -10.49 -25.12 5.10
N VAL A 3 -9.64 -24.18 5.51
CA VAL A 3 -8.21 -24.41 5.67
C VAL A 3 -7.92 -24.81 7.12
N ASN A 4 -7.11 -25.85 7.33
CA ASN A 4 -6.55 -26.06 8.67
C ASN A 4 -5.61 -24.90 8.96
N ARG A 5 -5.97 -24.03 9.92
CA ARG A 5 -5.24 -22.79 10.25
C ARG A 5 -4.03 -23.00 11.16
N TYR A 6 -3.64 -24.25 11.41
CA TYR A 6 -2.52 -24.62 12.27
C TYR A 6 -1.48 -25.41 11.48
N GLY A 7 -0.20 -25.20 11.81
CA GLY A 7 0.95 -25.75 11.08
C GLY A 7 1.83 -24.67 10.47
N LYS A 8 2.69 -25.07 9.54
CA LYS A 8 3.60 -24.17 8.83
C LYS A 8 2.93 -23.58 7.60
N PHE A 9 2.97 -22.27 7.45
CA PHE A 9 2.46 -21.52 6.31
C PHE A 9 3.55 -20.68 5.69
N ILE A 10 3.49 -20.52 4.37
CA ILE A 10 4.47 -19.78 3.59
C ILE A 10 3.83 -18.53 3.01
N PHE A 11 4.38 -17.35 3.33
CA PHE A 11 3.85 -16.06 2.90
C PHE A 11 4.92 -15.21 2.19
N PRO A 12 4.64 -14.66 1.00
CA PRO A 12 5.63 -13.89 0.22
C PRO A 12 5.84 -12.46 0.74
N LYS A 13 4.84 -11.87 1.41
CA LYS A 13 4.89 -10.49 1.93
C LYS A 13 5.40 -10.50 3.38
N GLN A 14 6.71 -10.68 3.53
CA GLN A 14 7.38 -10.93 4.80
C GLN A 14 7.07 -9.86 5.86
N LYS A 15 7.22 -8.56 5.58
CA LYS A 15 7.04 -7.53 6.63
C LYS A 15 5.60 -7.45 7.11
N SER A 16 4.64 -7.49 6.19
CA SER A 16 3.22 -7.43 6.56
C SER A 16 2.76 -8.65 7.34
N ILE A 17 3.27 -9.85 7.05
CA ILE A 17 2.92 -11.02 7.86
C ILE A 17 3.57 -10.94 9.24
N LEU A 18 4.83 -10.49 9.34
CA LEU A 18 5.52 -10.30 10.62
C LEU A 18 4.77 -9.32 11.54
N GLU A 19 4.30 -8.20 11.00
CA GLU A 19 3.45 -7.24 11.73
C GLU A 19 2.12 -7.85 12.21
N ARG A 20 1.53 -8.76 11.42
CA ARG A 20 0.27 -9.44 11.79
C ARG A 20 0.48 -10.46 12.90
N VAL A 21 1.63 -11.11 12.94
CA VAL A 21 1.91 -12.19 13.90
C VAL A 21 2.63 -11.73 15.16
N SER A 22 3.19 -10.52 15.18
CA SER A 22 3.87 -9.97 16.36
C SER A 22 2.97 -9.87 17.60
N ALA A 23 1.65 -9.77 17.41
CA ALA A 23 0.66 -9.72 18.47
C ALA A 23 0.10 -11.10 18.89
N CYS A 24 0.59 -12.21 18.33
CA CYS A 24 0.06 -13.56 18.59
C CYS A 24 0.59 -14.23 19.88
N GLY A 25 1.66 -13.69 20.49
CA GLY A 25 2.38 -14.36 21.58
C GLY A 25 3.13 -15.63 21.15
N ASP A 26 3.50 -16.47 22.11
CA ASP A 26 4.40 -17.64 21.93
C ASP A 26 3.84 -18.75 21.02
N GLY A 27 2.53 -18.73 20.74
CA GLY A 27 1.85 -19.70 19.89
C GLY A 27 2.11 -19.53 18.38
N VAL A 28 2.74 -18.44 17.96
CA VAL A 28 3.12 -18.22 16.55
C VAL A 28 4.61 -17.92 16.45
N GLN A 29 5.30 -18.74 15.68
CA GLN A 29 6.75 -18.66 15.52
C GLN A 29 7.11 -18.37 14.07
N VAL A 30 7.97 -17.39 13.89
CA VAL A 30 8.60 -17.07 12.60
C VAL A 30 9.82 -17.97 12.45
N LEU A 31 9.76 -18.94 11.53
CA LEU A 31 10.84 -19.92 11.33
C LEU A 31 11.96 -19.38 10.43
N GLY A 32 11.77 -18.20 9.84
CA GLY A 32 12.75 -17.51 9.02
C GLY A 32 12.34 -17.37 7.55
N GLU A 33 13.26 -16.80 6.78
CA GLU A 33 13.10 -16.59 5.35
C GLU A 33 13.48 -17.84 4.56
N LYS A 34 12.77 -18.08 3.47
CA LYS A 34 12.99 -19.18 2.54
C LYS A 34 12.88 -18.70 1.10
N GLU A 35 13.65 -19.35 0.23
CA GLU A 35 13.54 -19.21 -1.21
C GLU A 35 12.88 -20.47 -1.77
N LEU A 36 11.77 -20.31 -2.47
CA LEU A 36 11.00 -21.41 -3.05
C LEU A 36 11.26 -21.49 -4.56
N GLU A 37 11.80 -22.62 -5.01
CA GLU A 37 12.08 -22.88 -6.43
C GLU A 37 10.85 -23.45 -7.15
N GLY A 38 10.69 -23.12 -8.44
CA GLY A 38 9.52 -23.55 -9.20
C GLY A 38 8.30 -22.65 -9.05
N TYR A 39 8.46 -21.44 -8.51
CA TYR A 39 7.36 -20.51 -8.23
C TYR A 39 7.63 -19.11 -8.77
N GLN A 40 6.56 -18.42 -9.16
CA GLN A 40 6.57 -17.00 -9.49
C GLN A 40 5.58 -16.23 -8.62
N LEU A 41 5.93 -14.98 -8.31
CA LEU A 41 5.11 -14.08 -7.51
C LEU A 41 4.57 -12.96 -8.39
N TYR A 42 3.29 -12.63 -8.19
CA TYR A 42 2.63 -11.53 -8.90
C TYR A 42 1.92 -10.61 -7.91
N ILE A 43 2.03 -9.31 -8.13
CA ILE A 43 1.17 -8.30 -7.49
C ILE A 43 -0.15 -8.26 -8.26
N VAL A 44 -1.27 -8.27 -7.55
CA VAL A 44 -2.60 -8.04 -8.12
C VAL A 44 -2.95 -6.58 -7.89
N GLU A 45 -2.95 -5.78 -8.96
CA GLU A 45 -3.05 -4.32 -8.91
C GLU A 45 -4.27 -3.85 -8.11
N GLN A 46 -5.45 -4.38 -8.42
CA GLN A 46 -6.70 -4.00 -7.79
C GLN A 46 -6.73 -4.35 -6.29
N TRP A 47 -6.13 -5.48 -5.90
CA TRP A 47 -6.05 -5.87 -4.49
C TRP A 47 -5.06 -5.02 -3.73
N ALA A 48 -3.94 -4.64 -4.38
CA ALA A 48 -2.99 -3.72 -3.78
C ALA A 48 -3.63 -2.35 -3.50
N CYS A 49 -4.51 -1.87 -4.38
CA CYS A 49 -5.27 -0.64 -4.18
C CYS A 49 -6.37 -0.73 -3.10
N ASP A 50 -6.85 -1.93 -2.73
CA ASP A 50 -7.92 -2.14 -1.76
C ASP A 50 -7.37 -2.50 -0.36
N VAL A 51 -6.46 -1.67 0.14
CA VAL A 51 -5.65 -1.91 1.36
C VAL A 51 -6.52 -2.18 2.60
N ILE A 52 -7.69 -1.55 2.70
CA ILE A 52 -8.59 -1.69 3.85
C ILE A 52 -9.31 -3.05 3.84
N ARG A 53 -9.79 -3.50 2.67
CA ARG A 53 -10.64 -4.70 2.59
C ARG A 53 -9.86 -5.97 2.31
N ARG A 54 -8.68 -5.87 1.67
CA ARG A 54 -7.88 -7.03 1.26
C ARG A 54 -6.63 -7.19 2.12
N PRO A 55 -6.48 -8.32 2.85
CA PRO A 55 -5.32 -8.56 3.72
C PRO A 55 -4.05 -8.97 2.97
N TYR A 56 -4.15 -9.36 1.70
CA TYR A 56 -3.04 -9.67 0.80
C TYR A 56 -3.30 -9.10 -0.59
N ASN A 57 -2.22 -8.83 -1.32
CA ASN A 57 -2.24 -8.22 -2.64
C ASN A 57 -1.36 -8.95 -3.65
N THR A 58 -0.88 -10.15 -3.31
CA THR A 58 -0.03 -10.97 -4.18
C THR A 58 -0.60 -12.36 -4.36
N VAL A 59 -0.29 -12.99 -5.48
CA VAL A 59 -0.55 -14.41 -5.75
C VAL A 59 0.73 -15.12 -6.13
N ILE A 60 0.85 -16.39 -5.72
CA ILE A 60 1.96 -17.26 -6.11
C ILE A 60 1.45 -18.24 -7.15
N VAL A 61 2.22 -18.45 -8.22
CA VAL A 61 1.93 -19.45 -9.26
C VAL A 61 3.04 -20.48 -9.28
N PHE A 62 2.67 -21.76 -9.29
CA PHE A 62 3.62 -22.85 -9.47
C PHE A 62 3.91 -23.03 -10.96
N THR A 63 5.18 -22.92 -11.34
CA THR A 63 5.65 -23.05 -12.72
C THR A 63 6.45 -24.33 -12.96
N GLY A 64 7.01 -24.93 -11.92
CA GLY A 64 7.87 -26.12 -12.02
C GLY A 64 9.29 -25.84 -12.54
N ASP A 65 9.55 -24.66 -13.10
CA ASP A 65 10.88 -24.21 -13.52
C ASP A 65 11.78 -23.83 -12.33
N PRO A 66 12.90 -24.53 -12.07
CA PRO A 66 13.82 -24.20 -10.97
C PRO A 66 14.46 -22.81 -11.04
N ALA A 67 14.50 -22.19 -12.23
CA ALA A 67 14.99 -20.81 -12.38
C ALA A 67 14.02 -19.78 -11.78
N HIS A 68 12.74 -20.13 -11.61
CA HIS A 68 11.75 -19.27 -10.98
C HIS A 68 11.79 -19.43 -9.47
N LYS A 69 11.98 -18.31 -8.77
CA LYS A 69 12.19 -18.24 -7.33
C LYS A 69 11.26 -17.23 -6.68
N VAL A 70 10.80 -17.55 -5.48
CA VAL A 70 10.02 -16.63 -4.61
C VAL A 70 10.65 -16.59 -3.23
N LYS A 71 10.94 -15.38 -2.74
CA LYS A 71 11.30 -15.16 -1.35
C LYS A 71 10.03 -15.09 -0.51
N ALA A 72 10.02 -15.85 0.58
CA ALA A 72 8.89 -15.92 1.49
C ALA A 72 9.37 -16.07 2.93
N CYS A 73 8.45 -15.88 3.87
CA CYS A 73 8.65 -16.18 5.28
C CYS A 73 7.82 -17.42 5.64
N VAL A 74 8.39 -18.30 6.45
CA VAL A 74 7.67 -19.44 7.03
C VAL A 74 7.19 -19.09 8.43
N VAL A 75 5.89 -19.23 8.65
CA VAL A 75 5.24 -19.00 9.94
C VAL A 75 4.64 -20.30 10.43
N ASN A 76 5.00 -20.73 11.63
CA ASN A 76 4.39 -21.86 12.31
C ASN A 76 3.34 -21.38 13.31
N ILE A 77 2.13 -21.92 13.20
CA ILE A 77 0.98 -21.60 14.03
C ILE A 77 0.65 -22.84 14.87
N GLU A 78 1.00 -22.83 16.16
CA GLU A 78 0.85 -23.99 17.04
C GLU A 78 -0.57 -24.12 17.60
N ARG A 79 -1.14 -25.32 17.48
CA ARG A 79 -2.48 -25.62 18.01
C ARG A 79 -2.45 -25.61 19.54
N GLY A 80 -3.39 -24.88 20.15
CA GLY A 80 -3.59 -24.86 21.60
C GLY A 80 -2.59 -24.00 22.39
N LYS A 81 -1.62 -23.35 21.72
CA LYS A 81 -0.68 -22.40 22.34
C LYS A 81 -0.93 -20.95 21.96
N ILE A 82 -1.95 -20.69 21.15
CA ILE A 82 -2.38 -19.34 20.80
C ILE A 82 -3.35 -18.87 21.87
N GLU A 83 -2.91 -17.88 22.66
CA GLU A 83 -3.76 -17.26 23.68
C GLU A 83 -4.94 -16.53 23.04
N HIS A 84 -4.67 -15.77 21.97
CA HIS A 84 -5.66 -15.03 21.19
C HIS A 84 -5.32 -15.14 19.72
N TYR A 85 -6.28 -15.56 18.90
CA TYR A 85 -6.10 -15.58 17.45
C TYR A 85 -6.30 -14.15 16.93
N PRO A 86 -5.26 -13.44 16.44
CA PRO A 86 -5.43 -12.02 16.11
C PRO A 86 -6.41 -11.83 14.97
N GLU A 87 -7.22 -10.78 15.07
CA GLU A 87 -8.23 -10.44 14.07
C GLU A 87 -7.62 -10.31 12.67
N LYS A 88 -6.47 -9.62 12.55
CA LYS A 88 -5.76 -9.46 11.27
C LYS A 88 -5.26 -10.77 10.65
N LEU A 89 -4.93 -11.78 11.46
CA LEU A 89 -4.55 -13.11 10.98
C LEU A 89 -5.79 -13.93 10.65
N LYS A 90 -6.88 -13.78 11.42
CA LYS A 90 -8.17 -14.43 11.16
C LYS A 90 -8.73 -13.96 9.83
N ASP A 91 -8.75 -12.65 9.62
CA ASP A 91 -9.21 -12.01 8.40
C ASP A 91 -8.41 -12.48 7.18
N LEU A 92 -7.10 -12.69 7.33
CA LEU A 92 -6.26 -13.26 6.28
C LEU A 92 -6.78 -14.63 5.83
N PHE A 93 -6.95 -15.58 6.76
CA PHE A 93 -7.44 -16.91 6.42
C PHE A 93 -8.90 -16.89 5.97
N ASP A 94 -9.77 -16.10 6.60
CA ASP A 94 -11.16 -15.94 6.18
C ASP A 94 -11.24 -15.46 4.72
N ASN A 95 -10.37 -14.53 4.30
CA ASN A 95 -10.30 -14.07 2.92
C ASN A 95 -9.77 -15.14 1.95
N LEU A 96 -8.72 -15.87 2.33
CA LEU A 96 -8.17 -16.98 1.53
C LEU A 96 -9.20 -18.11 1.33
N GLU A 97 -10.03 -18.38 2.35
CA GLU A 97 -11.08 -19.40 2.30
C GLU A 97 -12.29 -18.99 1.46
N LYS A 98 -12.63 -17.68 1.47
CA LYS A 98 -13.81 -17.12 0.80
C LYS A 98 -13.61 -16.90 -0.69
N ASP A 99 -12.45 -16.41 -1.11
CA ASP A 99 -12.32 -15.93 -2.49
C ASP A 99 -12.09 -17.05 -3.53
N ASN A 100 -11.68 -18.25 -3.10
CA ASN A 100 -11.37 -19.39 -3.97
C ASN A 100 -10.36 -19.07 -5.10
N MET A 101 -9.59 -17.99 -4.98
CA MET A 101 -8.60 -17.56 -5.98
C MET A 101 -7.24 -18.24 -5.78
N THR A 102 -7.02 -18.76 -4.56
CA THR A 102 -5.82 -19.51 -4.18
C THR A 102 -6.24 -20.87 -3.61
N ARG A 103 -5.34 -21.85 -3.68
CA ARG A 103 -5.52 -23.18 -3.08
C ARG A 103 -4.27 -23.54 -2.28
N PRO A 104 -4.43 -24.14 -1.08
CA PRO A 104 -3.32 -24.68 -0.33
C PRO A 104 -2.70 -25.82 -1.13
N LYS A 105 -1.38 -25.79 -1.20
CA LYS A 105 -0.54 -26.86 -1.71
C LYS A 105 0.51 -27.13 -0.64
N ASP A 106 0.66 -28.39 -0.27
CA ASP A 106 1.73 -28.77 0.64
C ASP A 106 3.08 -28.75 -0.08
N SER A 107 4.10 -28.28 0.64
CA SER A 107 5.49 -28.28 0.23
C SER A 107 6.34 -28.76 1.40
N ASP A 108 7.62 -29.05 1.15
CA ASP A 108 8.56 -29.52 2.18
C ASP A 108 8.72 -28.52 3.34
N GLU A 109 8.49 -27.23 3.07
CA GLU A 109 8.64 -26.13 4.04
C GLU A 109 7.33 -25.75 4.75
N GLY A 110 6.19 -26.26 4.27
CA GLY A 110 4.85 -25.94 4.80
C GLY A 110 3.79 -25.75 3.71
N THR A 111 2.61 -25.29 4.11
CA THR A 111 1.50 -25.04 3.19
C THR A 111 1.67 -23.68 2.51
N ILE A 112 1.68 -23.68 1.18
CA ILE A 112 1.71 -22.49 0.33
C ILE A 112 0.38 -22.31 -0.38
N PHE A 113 -0.09 -21.06 -0.51
CA PHE A 113 -1.31 -20.75 -1.25
C PHE A 113 -0.98 -20.40 -2.70
N VAL A 114 -1.39 -21.28 -3.61
CA VAL A 114 -1.04 -21.20 -5.03
C VAL A 114 -2.28 -20.87 -5.86
N THR A 115 -2.11 -20.00 -6.84
CA THR A 115 -3.15 -19.60 -7.80
C THR A 115 -2.95 -20.32 -9.12
N ASN A 116 -4.05 -20.74 -9.73
CA ASN A 116 -4.09 -21.18 -11.12
C ASN A 116 -4.59 -20.03 -12.01
N PHE A 117 -3.72 -19.54 -12.89
CA PHE A 117 -4.08 -18.46 -13.82
C PHE A 117 -5.16 -18.83 -14.84
N SER A 118 -5.35 -20.12 -15.17
CA SER A 118 -6.46 -20.54 -16.03
C SER A 118 -7.84 -20.27 -15.43
N THR A 119 -7.92 -20.19 -14.10
CA THR A 119 -9.16 -19.89 -13.37
C THR A 119 -9.15 -18.50 -12.75
N PHE A 120 -8.09 -17.71 -12.97
CA PHE A 120 -7.95 -16.39 -12.37
C PHE A 120 -8.77 -15.36 -13.15
N PRO A 121 -9.51 -14.45 -12.48
CA PRO A 121 -10.37 -13.48 -13.15
C PRO A 121 -9.59 -12.58 -14.10
N SER A 122 -10.03 -12.50 -15.36
CA SER A 122 -9.42 -11.63 -16.39
C SER A 122 -9.62 -10.14 -16.12
N SER A 123 -10.53 -9.77 -15.21
CA SER A 123 -10.74 -8.40 -14.75
C SER A 123 -9.64 -7.90 -13.79
N LEU A 124 -8.79 -8.80 -13.29
CA LEU A 124 -7.69 -8.47 -12.39
C LEU A 124 -6.36 -8.40 -13.13
N ASN A 125 -5.64 -7.30 -12.92
CA ASN A 125 -4.32 -7.09 -13.52
C ASN A 125 -3.26 -7.70 -12.61
N THR A 126 -2.44 -8.58 -13.18
CA THR A 126 -1.31 -9.20 -12.50
C THR A 126 0.01 -8.63 -13.01
N ILE A 127 0.94 -8.38 -12.11
CA ILE A 127 2.24 -7.79 -12.40
C ILE A 127 3.29 -8.73 -11.83
N LEU A 128 4.12 -9.31 -12.71
CA LEU A 128 5.21 -10.19 -12.29
C LEU A 128 6.20 -9.42 -11.40
N VAL A 129 6.56 -10.03 -10.27
CA VAL A 129 7.58 -9.52 -9.36
C VAL A 129 8.93 -10.14 -9.75
N PRO A 130 9.90 -9.37 -10.28
CA PRO A 130 11.22 -9.88 -10.60
C PRO A 130 11.88 -10.51 -9.38
N GLY A 131 12.50 -11.68 -9.56
CA GLY A 131 13.15 -12.44 -8.47
C GLY A 131 12.21 -12.89 -7.34
N GLY A 132 10.90 -12.68 -7.47
CA GLY A 132 9.90 -13.07 -6.48
C GLY A 132 10.09 -12.45 -5.10
N ASP A 133 10.67 -11.24 -5.02
CA ASP A 133 10.88 -10.50 -3.77
C ASP A 133 9.97 -9.26 -3.73
N TYR A 134 8.86 -9.36 -3.01
CA TYR A 134 7.89 -8.27 -2.88
C TYR A 134 8.47 -7.05 -2.15
N GLU A 135 9.24 -7.28 -1.08
CA GLU A 135 9.72 -6.19 -0.23
C GLU A 135 10.72 -5.30 -0.96
N THR A 136 11.51 -5.90 -1.85
CA THR A 136 12.43 -5.18 -2.73
C THR A 136 11.69 -4.37 -3.78
N HIS A 137 10.57 -4.87 -4.33
CA HIS A 137 9.91 -4.27 -5.50
C HIS A 137 8.62 -3.46 -5.24
N LYS A 138 8.20 -3.35 -3.98
CA LYS A 138 6.93 -2.66 -3.64
C LYS A 138 6.96 -1.17 -3.96
N PHE A 139 8.12 -0.51 -3.84
CA PHE A 139 8.22 0.93 -4.07
C PHE A 139 8.19 1.28 -5.55
N GLU A 140 8.69 0.41 -6.43
CA GLU A 140 8.53 0.55 -7.89
C GLU A 140 7.06 0.41 -8.29
N PHE A 141 6.31 -0.49 -7.64
CA PHE A 141 4.87 -0.58 -7.82
C PHE A 141 4.16 0.71 -7.38
N PHE A 142 4.51 1.24 -6.20
CA PHE A 142 3.94 2.49 -5.69
C PHE A 142 4.24 3.65 -6.63
N LEU A 143 5.51 3.82 -7.00
CA LEU A 143 5.99 4.86 -7.91
C LEU A 143 5.22 4.84 -9.24
N ASN A 144 5.18 3.69 -9.91
CA ASN A 144 4.56 3.57 -11.22
C ASN A 144 3.04 3.75 -11.17
N LEU A 145 2.38 3.22 -10.14
CA LEU A 145 0.94 3.42 -9.97
C LEU A 145 0.62 4.88 -9.68
N ASN A 146 1.40 5.53 -8.80
CA ASN A 146 1.22 6.92 -8.44
C ASN A 146 1.36 7.82 -9.66
N LEU A 147 2.40 7.63 -10.47
CA LEU A 147 2.58 8.36 -11.73
C LEU A 147 1.39 8.18 -12.66
N ARG A 148 0.88 6.94 -12.81
CA ARG A 148 -0.28 6.66 -13.66
C ARG A 148 -1.54 7.39 -13.19
N LYS A 149 -1.79 7.39 -11.88
CA LYS A 149 -2.93 8.10 -11.25
C LYS A 149 -2.75 9.62 -11.25
N ALA A 150 -1.51 10.11 -11.21
CA ALA A 150 -1.14 11.52 -11.33
C ALA A 150 -1.12 12.03 -12.79
N GLY A 151 -1.74 11.30 -13.74
CA GLY A 151 -1.78 11.68 -15.16
C GLY A 151 -0.43 11.53 -15.90
N CYS A 152 0.62 11.05 -15.26
CA CYS A 152 1.96 10.81 -15.83
C CYS A 152 2.06 9.39 -16.43
N ARG A 153 1.14 9.11 -17.37
CA ARG A 153 0.94 7.77 -17.95
C ARG A 153 1.95 7.46 -19.06
N GLY A 154 2.47 6.23 -19.05
CA GLY A 154 3.19 5.65 -20.19
C GLY A 154 2.22 5.02 -21.21
N ARG A 155 2.77 4.51 -22.31
CA ARG A 155 2.00 3.76 -23.34
C ARG A 155 1.84 2.27 -23.03
N SER A 156 2.61 1.77 -22.07
CA SER A 156 2.63 0.36 -21.68
C SER A 156 1.69 0.09 -20.50
N ALA A 157 1.29 -1.18 -20.36
CA ALA A 157 0.63 -1.65 -19.15
C ALA A 157 1.51 -1.40 -17.90
N LEU A 158 0.89 -1.32 -16.73
CA LEU A 158 1.61 -1.11 -15.48
C LEU A 158 2.58 -2.27 -15.25
N SER A 159 3.83 -1.94 -14.89
CA SER A 159 4.88 -2.90 -14.62
C SER A 159 5.79 -2.39 -13.51
N LEU A 160 6.78 -3.18 -13.09
CA LEU A 160 7.80 -2.78 -12.11
C LEU A 160 9.08 -2.23 -12.77
N LYS A 161 9.03 -1.96 -14.08
CA LYS A 161 10.16 -1.32 -14.77
C LYS A 161 10.26 0.15 -14.35
N PRO A 162 11.46 0.74 -14.39
CA PRO A 162 11.62 2.17 -14.14
C PRO A 162 10.70 3.01 -15.04
N PRO A 163 10.15 4.14 -14.53
CA PRO A 163 9.42 5.10 -15.34
C PRO A 163 10.28 5.62 -16.50
N THR A 164 9.65 5.93 -17.64
CA THR A 164 10.37 6.53 -18.77
C THR A 164 10.71 8.00 -18.49
N ASP A 165 11.71 8.53 -19.18
CA ASP A 165 12.10 9.95 -19.07
C ASP A 165 10.91 10.88 -19.33
N ALA A 166 10.06 10.57 -20.31
CA ALA A 166 8.84 11.34 -20.58
C ALA A 166 7.86 11.36 -19.39
N GLN A 167 7.72 10.25 -18.64
CA GLN A 167 6.89 10.24 -17.43
C GLN A 167 7.52 11.07 -16.31
N ARG A 168 8.85 10.99 -16.17
CA ARG A 168 9.63 11.72 -15.18
C ARG A 168 9.53 13.22 -15.42
N ASP A 169 9.85 13.66 -16.63
CA ASP A 169 9.82 15.06 -17.06
C ASP A 169 8.42 15.65 -16.88
N LYS A 170 7.38 14.91 -17.29
CA LYS A 170 5.99 15.36 -17.11
C LYS A 170 5.67 15.60 -15.64
N PHE A 171 6.02 14.68 -14.75
CA PHE A 171 5.76 14.85 -13.32
C PHE A 171 6.54 16.04 -12.74
N LEU A 172 7.85 16.12 -13.03
CA LEU A 172 8.72 17.20 -12.53
C LEU A 172 8.23 18.59 -12.99
N GLN A 173 7.81 18.72 -14.25
CA GLN A 173 7.23 19.96 -14.79
C GLN A 173 5.86 20.28 -14.17
N THR A 174 5.01 19.26 -14.04
CA THR A 174 3.63 19.43 -13.53
C THR A 174 3.61 19.94 -12.10
N TYR A 175 4.53 19.47 -11.24
CA TYR A 175 4.60 19.85 -9.83
C TYR A 175 5.77 20.78 -9.50
N THR A 176 6.50 21.27 -10.51
CA THR A 176 7.63 22.20 -10.34
C THR A 176 8.66 21.73 -9.31
N VAL A 177 9.02 20.45 -9.39
CA VAL A 177 9.96 19.83 -8.44
C VAL A 177 11.38 20.34 -8.69
N SER A 178 12.10 20.69 -7.62
CA SER A 178 13.48 21.16 -7.71
C SER A 178 14.45 20.03 -8.12
N ASP A 179 15.43 20.35 -8.96
CA ASP A 179 16.45 19.41 -9.46
C ASP A 179 17.25 18.70 -8.35
N GLY A 180 17.33 19.29 -7.15
CA GLY A 180 18.02 18.71 -6.00
C GLY A 180 17.27 17.57 -5.31
N ILE A 181 16.01 17.32 -5.65
CA ILE A 181 15.17 16.31 -5.01
C ILE A 181 15.19 15.03 -5.86
N PRO A 182 15.57 13.87 -5.29
CA PRO A 182 15.48 12.60 -6.00
C PRO A 182 14.05 12.33 -6.49
N PHE A 183 13.91 11.96 -7.76
CA PHE A 183 12.61 11.79 -8.41
C PHE A 183 11.67 10.84 -7.65
N ASP A 184 12.14 9.64 -7.31
CA ASP A 184 11.33 8.61 -6.64
C ASP A 184 10.82 9.12 -5.29
N TYR A 185 11.67 9.83 -4.56
CA TYR A 185 11.31 10.50 -3.31
C TYR A 185 10.26 11.58 -3.56
N ALA A 186 10.44 12.46 -4.55
CA ALA A 186 9.49 13.53 -4.85
C ALA A 186 8.07 13.00 -5.13
N VAL A 187 7.95 11.89 -5.86
CA VAL A 187 6.64 11.29 -6.17
C VAL A 187 5.97 10.73 -4.91
N LEU A 188 6.69 9.93 -4.13
CA LEU A 188 6.14 9.31 -2.93
C LEU A 188 5.82 10.35 -1.85
N GLU A 189 6.69 11.34 -1.69
CA GLU A 189 6.54 12.39 -0.68
C GLU A 189 5.39 13.33 -1.00
N LEU A 190 5.20 13.71 -2.27
CA LEU A 190 4.02 14.49 -2.67
C LEU A 190 2.72 13.78 -2.30
N VAL A 191 2.65 12.47 -2.54
CA VAL A 191 1.48 11.66 -2.17
C VAL A 191 1.28 11.64 -0.65
N LYS A 192 2.35 11.49 0.14
CA LYS A 192 2.28 11.54 1.60
C LYS A 192 1.77 12.87 2.12
N LEU A 193 2.29 13.99 1.61
CA LEU A 193 1.83 15.34 2.00
C LEU A 193 0.32 15.51 1.76
N VAL A 194 -0.17 15.01 0.63
CA VAL A 194 -1.61 15.01 0.29
C VAL A 194 -2.39 14.09 1.23
N GLN A 195 -1.94 12.87 1.47
CA GLN A 195 -2.58 11.91 2.36
C GLN A 195 -2.67 12.43 3.80
N ILE A 196 -1.58 13.00 4.33
CA ILE A 196 -1.54 13.58 5.67
C ILE A 196 -2.47 14.79 5.76
N SER A 197 -2.54 15.62 4.71
CA SER A 197 -3.52 16.70 4.64
C SER A 197 -4.95 16.17 4.73
N LEU A 198 -5.28 15.11 4.00
CA LEU A 198 -6.60 14.49 4.03
C LEU A 198 -6.92 13.85 5.38
N TYR A 199 -5.91 13.26 6.03
CA TYR A 199 -6.02 12.76 7.41
C TYR A 199 -6.34 13.88 8.40
N ILE A 200 -5.61 15.00 8.34
CA ILE A 200 -5.86 16.18 9.18
C ILE A 200 -7.29 16.72 8.99
N TYR A 201 -7.81 16.66 7.77
CA TYR A 201 -9.20 17.05 7.48
C TYR A 201 -10.26 15.98 7.83
N GLY A 202 -9.83 14.79 8.26
CA GLY A 202 -10.71 13.68 8.63
C GLY A 202 -11.30 12.88 7.45
N PHE A 203 -10.76 13.02 6.23
CA PHE A 203 -11.19 12.23 5.07
C PHE A 203 -10.46 10.90 4.91
N LEU A 204 -9.28 10.76 5.52
CA LEU A 204 -8.42 9.60 5.35
C LEU A 204 -7.97 9.07 6.71
N GLN A 205 -7.78 7.75 6.83
CA GLN A 205 -7.20 7.13 8.02
C GLN A 205 -5.68 7.23 8.00
N ILE A 206 -5.05 7.31 9.17
CA ILE A 206 -3.59 7.41 9.30
C ILE A 206 -2.87 6.22 8.64
N ASP A 207 -3.45 5.02 8.67
CA ASP A 207 -2.90 3.80 8.04
C ASP A 207 -2.77 3.91 6.52
N CYS A 208 -3.40 4.90 5.89
CA CYS A 208 -3.33 5.17 4.45
C CYS A 208 -2.42 6.38 4.12
N THR A 209 -1.44 6.70 4.97
CA THR A 209 -0.48 7.81 4.79
C THR A 209 0.93 7.35 4.40
N ASP A 210 1.02 6.26 3.64
CA ASP A 210 2.25 5.55 3.28
C ASP A 210 2.93 6.03 1.99
N GLY A 211 2.32 6.98 1.27
CA GLY A 211 2.78 7.46 -0.03
C GLY A 211 2.23 6.65 -1.21
N PHE A 212 1.23 5.80 -1.02
CA PHE A 212 0.61 5.00 -2.07
C PHE A 212 -0.83 5.45 -2.39
N LEU A 213 -1.12 5.80 -3.64
CA LEU A 213 -2.45 6.24 -4.09
C LEU A 213 -3.45 5.06 -4.20
N CYS A 214 -3.81 4.49 -3.06
CA CYS A 214 -4.82 3.44 -2.94
C CYS A 214 -6.24 3.97 -3.19
N ASN A 215 -7.23 3.07 -3.16
CA ASN A 215 -8.64 3.43 -3.37
C ASN A 215 -9.16 4.38 -2.28
N SER A 216 -8.69 4.22 -1.03
CA SER A 216 -9.08 5.10 0.08
C SER A 216 -8.57 6.53 -0.13
N THR A 217 -7.32 6.71 -0.53
CA THR A 217 -6.78 8.03 -0.87
C THR A 217 -7.53 8.64 -2.04
N GLU A 218 -7.88 7.83 -3.04
CA GLU A 218 -8.64 8.29 -4.20
C GLU A 218 -10.05 8.77 -3.85
N ASN A 219 -10.76 8.03 -3.01
CA ASN A 219 -12.08 8.42 -2.53
C ASN A 219 -12.00 9.68 -1.66
N ALA A 220 -11.02 9.76 -0.75
CA ALA A 220 -10.80 10.92 0.09
C ALA A 220 -10.48 12.19 -0.73
N LEU A 221 -9.70 12.07 -1.81
CA LEU A 221 -9.45 13.17 -2.75
C LEU A 221 -10.73 13.64 -3.44
N LYS A 222 -11.56 12.70 -3.92
CA LYS A 222 -12.86 13.03 -4.54
C LYS A 222 -13.81 13.70 -3.56
N GLU A 223 -13.89 13.21 -2.32
CA GLU A 223 -14.73 13.81 -1.28
C GLU A 223 -14.26 15.23 -0.92
N PHE A 224 -12.94 15.43 -0.77
CA PHE A 224 -12.36 16.74 -0.54
C PHE A 224 -12.64 17.70 -1.71
N GLN A 225 -12.40 17.25 -2.95
CA GLN A 225 -12.61 18.03 -4.16
C GLN A 225 -14.09 18.43 -4.28
N ASN A 226 -15.02 17.50 -4.15
CA ASN A 226 -16.46 17.79 -4.18
C ASN A 226 -16.89 18.81 -3.12
N LYS A 227 -16.29 18.76 -1.92
CA LYS A 227 -16.67 19.64 -0.80
C LYS A 227 -16.08 21.05 -0.93
N TYR A 228 -14.83 21.19 -1.37
CA TYR A 228 -14.11 22.46 -1.29
C TYR A 228 -13.73 23.06 -2.64
N CYS A 229 -13.68 22.26 -3.70
CA CYS A 229 -13.21 22.66 -5.04
C CYS A 229 -13.97 21.92 -6.16
N PRO A 230 -15.31 21.99 -6.20
CA PRO A 230 -16.13 21.18 -7.13
C PRO A 230 -15.84 21.47 -8.61
N ASP A 231 -15.30 22.66 -8.91
CA ASP A 231 -14.98 23.08 -10.29
C ASP A 231 -13.68 22.47 -10.84
N ILE A 232 -12.86 21.82 -10.00
CA ILE A 232 -11.62 21.17 -10.44
C ILE A 232 -11.93 19.76 -10.92
N ASP A 233 -11.65 19.46 -12.20
CA ASP A 233 -11.79 18.12 -12.77
C ASP A 233 -10.54 17.26 -12.50
N ILE A 234 -10.72 16.14 -11.82
CA ILE A 234 -9.64 15.21 -11.44
C ILE A 234 -9.75 13.83 -12.10
N ARG A 235 -10.61 13.68 -13.13
CA ARG A 235 -10.87 12.38 -13.77
C ARG A 235 -9.62 11.72 -14.35
N ASP A 236 -8.76 12.50 -14.99
CA ASP A 236 -7.55 11.98 -15.65
C ASP A 236 -6.29 12.05 -14.78
N ASN A 237 -6.29 12.99 -13.82
CA ASN A 237 -5.21 13.22 -12.86
C ASN A 237 -5.83 13.42 -11.48
N ILE A 238 -5.73 12.39 -10.63
CA ILE A 238 -6.29 12.48 -9.28
C ILE A 238 -5.53 13.45 -8.38
N LEU A 239 -4.25 13.68 -8.70
CA LEU A 239 -3.40 14.67 -8.07
C LEU A 239 -3.35 15.93 -8.94
N ASP A 240 -4.49 16.43 -9.40
CA ASP A 240 -4.53 17.68 -10.16
C ASP A 240 -3.69 18.78 -9.43
N PRO A 241 -2.76 19.48 -10.13
CA PRO A 241 -1.84 20.41 -9.48
C PRO A 241 -2.54 21.56 -8.76
N MET A 242 -3.68 22.01 -9.30
CA MET A 242 -4.48 23.05 -8.66
C MET A 242 -5.09 22.51 -7.38
N LEU A 243 -5.72 21.32 -7.41
CA LEU A 243 -6.27 20.68 -6.21
C LEU A 243 -5.19 20.46 -5.14
N VAL A 244 -4.04 19.89 -5.52
CA VAL A 244 -2.90 19.67 -4.62
C VAL A 244 -2.45 20.99 -3.99
N SER A 245 -2.31 22.07 -4.77
CA SER A 245 -1.94 23.38 -4.25
C SER A 245 -2.96 23.92 -3.23
N VAL A 246 -4.27 23.70 -3.46
CA VAL A 246 -5.31 24.12 -2.51
C VAL A 246 -5.22 23.33 -1.21
N ILE A 247 -5.05 22.01 -1.29
CA ILE A 247 -4.93 21.12 -0.14
C ILE A 247 -3.76 21.57 0.74
N LEU A 248 -2.56 21.69 0.16
CA LEU A 248 -1.35 22.05 0.91
C LEU A 248 -1.42 23.47 1.47
N ARG A 249 -1.89 24.44 0.66
CA ARG A 249 -2.05 25.84 1.10
C ARG A 249 -2.99 25.95 2.29
N LYS A 250 -4.08 25.18 2.29
CA LYS A 250 -5.04 25.18 3.40
C LYS A 250 -4.40 24.74 4.71
N ILE A 251 -3.62 23.66 4.70
CA ILE A 251 -2.92 23.18 5.90
C ILE A 251 -1.91 24.22 6.40
N VAL A 252 -1.06 24.74 5.52
CA VAL A 252 -0.05 25.76 5.88
C VAL A 252 -0.72 27.03 6.41
N SER A 253 -1.82 27.47 5.79
CA SER A 253 -2.57 28.65 6.24
C SER A 253 -3.20 28.44 7.62
N MET A 254 -3.80 27.28 7.88
CA MET A 254 -4.32 26.92 9.20
C MET A 254 -3.22 26.95 10.26
N ARG A 255 -2.08 26.31 9.98
CA ARG A 255 -0.93 26.29 10.88
C ARG A 255 -0.39 27.68 11.18
N ASN A 256 -0.22 28.52 10.16
CA ASN A 256 0.29 29.88 10.36
C ASN A 256 -0.69 30.74 11.16
N LYS A 257 -2.00 30.59 10.92
CA LYS A 257 -3.02 31.32 11.67
C LYS A 257 -3.07 30.89 13.14
N LEU A 258 -3.05 29.60 13.43
CA LEU A 258 -3.01 29.09 14.81
C LEU A 258 -1.73 29.54 15.54
N ASN A 259 -0.58 29.46 14.88
CA ASN A 259 0.68 29.95 15.44
C ASN A 259 0.63 31.46 15.73
N SER A 260 0.04 32.28 14.86
CA SER A 260 -0.12 33.72 15.12
C SER A 260 -1.04 34.04 16.29
N LEU A 261 -1.94 33.11 16.65
CA LEU A 261 -2.82 33.22 17.80
C LEU A 261 -2.19 32.65 19.08
N GLY A 262 -0.93 32.18 19.02
CA GLY A 262 -0.19 31.67 20.18
C GLY A 262 -0.39 30.18 20.48
N TYR A 263 -1.11 29.43 19.63
CA TYR A 263 -1.29 27.99 19.82
C TYR A 263 -0.03 27.20 19.45
N GLN A 264 0.23 26.12 20.20
CA GLN A 264 1.32 25.19 19.92
C GLN A 264 0.89 24.21 18.81
N VAL A 265 1.42 24.41 17.61
CA VAL A 265 1.02 23.65 16.40
C VAL A 265 2.19 22.99 15.66
N GLY A 266 3.36 22.92 16.30
CA GLY A 266 4.58 22.37 15.69
C GLY A 266 5.15 23.25 14.57
N LYS A 267 6.34 22.89 14.07
CA LYS A 267 6.98 23.59 12.93
C LYS A 267 6.40 23.15 11.60
N ASP A 268 6.26 21.85 11.43
CA ASP A 268 5.77 21.23 10.21
C ASP A 268 4.56 20.33 10.54
N PRO A 269 3.35 20.69 10.09
CA PRO A 269 2.14 19.91 10.35
C PRO A 269 2.12 18.57 9.61
N PHE A 270 2.99 18.36 8.62
CA PHE A 270 3.07 17.11 7.88
C PHE A 270 3.98 16.09 8.59
N SER A 271 5.04 16.56 9.26
CA SER A 271 5.94 15.69 10.02
C SER A 271 5.34 15.19 11.34
N ASP A 272 4.50 16.01 11.99
CA ASP A 272 3.83 15.67 13.26
C ASP A 272 2.36 16.12 13.21
N PRO A 273 1.49 15.34 12.52
CA PRO A 273 0.10 15.70 12.34
C PRO A 273 -0.70 15.63 13.65
N ASP A 274 -0.32 14.78 14.60
CA ASP A 274 -1.00 14.66 15.90
C ASP A 274 -0.78 15.91 16.76
N LEU A 275 0.46 16.41 16.84
CA LEU A 275 0.75 17.68 17.51
C LEU A 275 -0.02 18.84 16.87
N PHE A 276 -0.10 18.85 15.53
CA PHE A 276 -0.88 19.85 14.81
C PHE A 276 -2.38 19.79 15.16
N LEU A 277 -2.98 18.60 15.15
CA LEU A 277 -4.38 18.37 15.48
C LEU A 277 -4.72 18.74 16.93
N ASN A 278 -3.82 18.48 17.88
CA ASN A 278 -3.99 18.92 19.27
C ASN A 278 -4.05 20.45 19.38
N GLY A 279 -3.23 21.17 18.61
CA GLY A 279 -3.29 22.63 18.55
C GLY A 279 -4.58 23.14 17.89
N VAL A 280 -5.12 22.44 16.88
CA VAL A 280 -6.45 22.73 16.30
C VAL A 280 -7.56 22.54 17.33
N ALA A 281 -7.55 21.41 18.05
CA ALA A 281 -8.54 21.12 19.08
C ALA A 281 -8.52 22.18 20.19
N SER A 282 -7.33 22.64 20.58
CA SER A 282 -7.16 23.70 21.58
C SER A 282 -7.78 25.04 21.17
N PHE A 283 -7.89 25.33 19.87
CA PHE A 283 -8.53 26.55 19.35
C PHE A 283 -10.07 26.44 19.27
N GLN A 284 -10.61 25.23 19.22
CA GLN A 284 -12.05 24.98 19.11
C GLN A 284 -12.79 25.05 20.46
N VAL A 285 -12.03 25.11 21.56
CA VAL A 285 -12.50 25.29 22.95
C VAL A 285 -12.55 26.77 23.29
#